data_AF-A0A161IEL1-F1
#
_entry.id   AF-A0A161IEL1-F1
#
_cell.length_a   1.000
_cell.length_b   1.000
_cell.length_c   1.000
_cell.angle_alpha   90.00
_cell.angle_beta   90.00
_cell.angle_gamma   90.00
#
_symmetry.space_group_name_H-M   'P 1'
#
loop_
_entity.id
_entity.type
_entity.pdbx_description
1 polymer ?
#
loop_
_entity_poly.entity_id
_entity_poly.type
_entity_poly.pdbx_seq_one_letter_code
_entity_poly.pdbx_strand_id
1 'polypeptide(L)' 'MRNEPTSGYEDPALNYRVTWKVVDSGGVVEERIFTSRDQGWDFYQDMKRSPNAYGPTWEHIPAQ' A
#
# COMPACT_ATOMS: atom_id res chain seq x y z
N MET A 1 17.62 -27.19 -8.74
CA MET A 1 16.93 -26.16 -9.52
C MET A 1 16.40 -25.14 -8.53
N ARG A 2 16.79 -23.87 -8.69
CA ARG A 2 16.42 -22.77 -7.79
C ARG A 2 14.96 -22.43 -8.11
N ASN A 3 14.04 -22.66 -7.17
CA ASN A 3 12.66 -22.25 -7.35
C ASN A 3 12.62 -20.72 -7.30
N GLU A 4 12.27 -20.12 -8.44
CA GLU A 4 12.01 -18.71 -8.59
C GLU A 4 10.89 -18.31 -7.62
N PRO A 5 10.98 -17.17 -6.92
CA PRO A 5 9.84 -16.64 -6.18
C PRO A 5 8.79 -16.28 -7.23
N THR A 6 7.71 -17.07 -7.29
CA THR A 6 6.53 -16.80 -8.10
C THR A 6 5.94 -15.46 -7.66
N SER A 7 6.37 -14.41 -8.35
CA SER A 7 5.61 -13.19 -8.55
C SER A 7 4.27 -13.59 -9.18
N GLY A 8 3.15 -13.38 -8.48
CA GLY A 8 1.84 -13.43 -9.15
C GLY A 8 0.67 -14.10 -8.42
N TYR A 9 0.69 -14.28 -7.10
CA TYR A 9 -0.57 -14.54 -6.38
C TYR A 9 -1.20 -13.20 -5.97
N GLU A 10 -1.94 -12.57 -6.88
CA GLU A 10 -3.01 -11.66 -6.47
C GLU A 10 -4.11 -12.55 -5.85
N ASP A 11 -4.23 -12.52 -4.53
CA ASP A 11 -5.35 -13.17 -3.85
C ASP A 11 -6.60 -12.28 -4.04
N PRO A 12 -7.61 -12.72 -4.82
CA PRO A 12 -8.81 -11.93 -5.06
C PRO A 12 -9.66 -11.75 -3.80
N ALA A 13 -9.37 -12.47 -2.72
CA ALA A 13 -10.01 -12.31 -1.42
C ALA A 13 -9.34 -11.25 -0.53
N LEU A 14 -8.28 -10.60 -1.01
CA LEU A 14 -7.56 -9.56 -0.28
C LEU A 14 -7.60 -8.22 -1.00
N ASN A 15 -7.84 -7.18 -0.22
CA ASN A 15 -7.62 -5.79 -0.58
C ASN A 15 -6.33 -5.31 0.13
N TYR A 16 -5.70 -4.29 -0.45
CA TYR A 16 -4.45 -3.71 0.03
C TYR A 16 -4.71 -2.30 0.50
N ARG A 17 -4.49 -2.02 1.79
CA ARG A 17 -4.67 -0.70 2.36
C ARG A 17 -3.33 -0.03 2.58
N VAL A 18 -3.22 1.20 2.09
CA VAL A 18 -2.14 2.13 2.42
C VAL A 18 -2.70 3.22 3.30
N THR A 19 -2.11 3.45 4.47
CA THR A 19 -2.39 4.65 5.29
C THR A 19 -1.16 5.54 5.33
N TRP A 20 -1.33 6.85 5.43
CA TRP A 20 -0.21 7.80 5.57
C TRP A 20 -0.67 9.05 6.31
N LYS A 21 0.29 9.83 6.85
CA LYS A 21 0.00 11.13 7.45
C LYS A 21 0.40 12.28 6.53
N VAL A 22 -0.46 13.27 6.36
CA VAL A 22 -0.21 14.44 5.50
C VAL A 22 0.44 15.56 6.30
N VAL A 23 1.56 16.11 5.81
CA VAL A 23 2.30 17.19 6.48
C VAL A 23 1.47 18.47 6.54
N ASP A 24 0.95 18.92 5.41
CA ASP A 24 0.22 20.19 5.28
C ASP A 24 -1.11 20.20 6.05
N SER A 25 -1.70 19.02 6.27
CA SER A 25 -2.92 18.85 7.05
C SER A 25 -2.66 18.65 8.54
N GLY A 26 -1.45 18.91 9.03
CA GLY A 26 -1.11 18.78 10.45
C GLY A 26 -1.04 17.33 10.95
N GLY A 27 -0.73 16.38 10.06
CA GLY A 27 -0.58 14.97 10.41
C GLY A 27 -1.88 14.16 10.38
N VAL A 28 -2.91 14.64 9.69
CA VAL A 28 -4.14 13.87 9.41
C VAL A 28 -3.77 12.56 8.72
N VAL A 29 -4.37 11.46 9.21
CA VAL A 29 -4.22 10.13 8.62
C VAL A 29 -5.20 9.99 7.48
N GLU A 30 -4.67 9.74 6.30
CA GLU A 30 -5.43 9.38 5.11
C GLU A 30 -5.26 7.88 4.85
N GLU A 31 -6.24 7.29 4.17
CA GLU A 31 -6.18 5.90 3.74
C GLU A 31 -6.62 5.73 2.28
N ARG A 32 -6.07 4.71 1.63
CA ARG A 32 -6.48 4.29 0.30
C ARG A 32 -6.43 2.77 0.19
N ILE A 33 -7.49 2.21 -0.39
CA ILE A 33 -7.64 0.78 -0.60
C ILE A 33 -7.46 0.47 -2.08
N PHE A 34 -6.71 -0.58 -2.39
CA PHE A 34 -6.42 -1.09 -3.72
C PHE A 34 -6.82 -2.55 -3.80
N THR A 35 -7.44 -2.96 -4.90
CA THR A 35 -7.70 -4.38 -5.18
C THR A 35 -6.51 -5.07 -5.84
N SER A 36 -5.64 -4.31 -6.52
CA SER A 36 -4.39 -4.81 -7.09
C SER A 36 -3.23 -4.59 -6.12
N ARG A 37 -2.45 -5.65 -5.90
CA ARG A 37 -1.27 -5.62 -5.03
C ARG A 37 -0.23 -4.65 -5.53
N ASP A 38 0.06 -4.72 -6.83
CA ASP A 38 1.17 -3.99 -7.41
C ASP A 38 0.85 -2.48 -7.45
N GLN A 39 -0.40 -2.10 -7.76
CA GLN A 39 -0.83 -0.70 -7.69
C GLN A 39 -0.74 -0.12 -6.28
N GLY A 40 -1.17 -0.88 -5.27
CA GLY A 40 -1.05 -0.43 -3.89
C GLY A 40 0.42 -0.32 -3.48
N TRP A 41 1.26 -1.28 -3.87
CA TRP A 41 2.67 -1.30 -3.49
C TRP A 41 3.41 -0.11 -4.09
N ASP A 42 3.18 0.20 -5.36
CA ASP A 42 3.74 1.37 -6.02
C ASP A 42 3.31 2.66 -5.31
N PHE A 43 2.03 2.80 -4.98
CA PHE A 43 1.53 3.96 -4.22
C PHE A 43 2.16 4.07 -2.83
N TYR A 44 2.35 2.95 -2.12
CA TYR A 44 3.07 2.93 -0.85
C TYR A 44 4.52 3.42 -0.99
N GLN A 45 5.24 2.98 -2.04
CA GLN A 45 6.60 3.46 -2.31
C GLN A 45 6.63 4.95 -2.64
N ASP A 46 5.63 5.46 -3.36
CA ASP A 46 5.49 6.88 -3.63
C ASP A 46 5.26 7.67 -2.34
N MET A 47 4.38 7.20 -1.44
CA MET A 47 4.15 7.84 -0.14
C MET A 47 5.40 7.84 0.74
N LYS A 48 6.26 6.82 0.67
CA LYS A 48 7.55 6.82 1.38
C LYS A 48 8.54 7.88 0.88
N ARG A 49 8.42 8.27 -0.39
CA ARG A 49 9.33 9.24 -1.04
C ARG A 49 8.74 10.64 -1.09
N SER A 50 7.43 10.77 -0.85
CA SER A 50 6.73 12.03 -0.88
C SER A 50 7.23 12.96 0.22
N PRO A 51 7.53 14.24 -0.09
CA PRO A 51 7.88 15.23 0.92
C PRO A 51 6.68 15.65 1.78
N ASN A 52 5.45 15.39 1.30
CA ASN A 52 4.21 15.84 1.93
C ASN A 52 3.50 14.71 2.70
N ALA A 53 4.12 13.52 2.77
CA ALA A 53 3.58 12.39 3.51
C ALA A 53 4.66 11.77 4.42
N TYR A 54 4.22 11.20 5.55
CA TYR A 54 5.12 10.46 6.43
C TYR A 54 4.39 9.31 7.15
N GLY A 55 5.20 8.38 7.65
CA GLY A 55 4.72 7.18 8.33
C GLY A 55 3.75 6.31 7.53
N PRO A 56 3.96 6.07 6.21
CA PRO A 56 3.04 5.23 5.46
C PRO A 56 3.08 3.78 5.96
N THR A 57 1.92 3.11 5.97
CA THR A 57 1.78 1.69 6.30
C THR A 57 1.24 0.90 5.11
N TRP A 58 1.49 -0.41 5.10
CA TRP A 58 1.02 -1.35 4.10
C TRP A 58 0.34 -2.51 4.81
N GLU A 59 -0.94 -2.74 4.52
CA GLU A 59 -1.74 -3.75 5.21
C GLU A 59 -2.58 -4.57 4.22
N HIS A 60 -2.64 -5.88 4.43
CA HIS A 60 -3.62 -6.74 3.77
C HIS A 60 -4.91 -6.74 4.59
N ILE A 61 -6.02 -6.40 3.95
CA ILE A 61 -7.34 -6.40 4.55
C ILE A 61 -8.25 -7.35 3.76
N PRO A 62 -9.28 -7.94 4.38
CA PRO A 62 -10.25 -8.76 3.65
C PRO A 62 -10.90 -7.98 2.50
N ALA A 63 -11.17 -8.65 1.39
CA ALA A 63 -12.06 -8.12 0.36
C ALA A 63 -13.44 -7.84 0.99
N GLN A 64 -14.03 -6.69 0.63
CA GLN A 64 -15.36 -6.27 1.09
C GLN A 64 -16.47 -6.86 0.23
#